data_AF-A0A0F8WTV9-F1
#
_entry.id   AF-A0A0F8WTV9-F1
#
_cell.length_a   1.000
_cell.length_b   1.000
_cell.length_c   1.000
_cell.angle_alpha   90.00
_cell.angle_beta   90.00
_cell.angle_gamma   90.00
#
_symmetry.space_group_name_H-M   'P 1'
#
loop_
_entity.id
_entity.type
_entity.pdbx_description
1 polymer ?
#
loop_
_entity_poly.entity_id
_entity_poly.type
_entity_poly.pdbx_seq_one_letter_code
_entity_poly.pdbx_strand_id
1 'polypeptide(L)'
;MRIGILDVNIKTGKPGQCWVCKESIEVRELHTVVVLRYGKFQKSAFKLAAAQGRARTKKAGLKYRRLHLKDCLATWLIAIHHYRTEARRERKGRPAGSGQLPQMTDEDKLVRYRLVRRRAATLRLLIATEDDHRIVVLYRRLKSLGSQMEVGVIDDMARRDQENIRLLNAKLKRAKELVGG
;
A
#
# COMPACT_ATOMS: atom_id res chain seq x y z
N MET A 1 4.86 -10.39 -11.87
CA MET A 1 5.42 -9.03 -11.68
C MET A 1 5.98 -8.54 -13.00
N ARG A 2 5.65 -7.33 -13.48
CA ARG A 2 6.28 -6.77 -14.68
C ARG A 2 7.63 -6.13 -14.31
N ILE A 3 8.73 -6.67 -14.84
CA ILE A 3 10.11 -6.21 -14.54
C ILE A 3 10.50 -5.05 -15.46
N GLY A 4 10.25 -5.20 -16.76
CA GLY A 4 10.52 -4.23 -17.82
C GLY A 4 10.04 -4.78 -19.16
N ILE A 5 10.41 -4.12 -20.25
CA ILE A 5 10.28 -4.65 -21.62
C ILE A 5 11.67 -5.12 -22.03
N LEU A 6 11.75 -6.35 -22.56
CA LEU A 6 12.98 -6.89 -23.13
C LEU A 6 12.95 -6.60 -24.63
N ASP A 7 14.05 -6.05 -25.13
CA ASP A 7 14.27 -5.82 -26.56
C ASP A 7 15.55 -6.55 -26.95
N VAL A 8 15.45 -7.56 -27.83
CA VAL A 8 16.59 -8.34 -28.30
C VAL A 8 17.07 -7.71 -29.60
N ASN A 9 18.34 -7.32 -29.65
CA ASN A 9 18.89 -6.56 -30.76
C ASN A 9 20.33 -6.97 -31.05
N ILE A 10 20.79 -6.69 -32.28
CA ILE A 10 22.18 -6.85 -32.68
C ILE A 10 22.90 -5.52 -32.43
N LYS A 11 24.10 -5.58 -31.85
CA LYS A 11 24.84 -4.37 -31.55
C LYS A 11 25.32 -3.69 -32.83
N THR A 12 24.85 -2.47 -33.07
CA THR A 12 25.32 -1.59 -34.15
C THR A 12 26.15 -0.43 -33.58
N GLY A 13 27.05 0.11 -34.40
CA GLY A 13 27.94 1.21 -34.01
C GLY A 13 29.10 0.77 -33.11
N LYS A 14 29.41 1.54 -32.06
CA LYS A 14 30.52 1.25 -31.11
C LYS A 14 30.17 0.10 -30.16
N PRO A 15 31.15 -0.66 -29.63
CA PRO A 15 30.92 -1.67 -28.60
C PRO A 15 30.11 -1.13 -27.41
N GLY A 16 29.23 -1.97 -26.88
CA GLY A 16 28.48 -1.68 -25.66
C GLY A 16 29.20 -2.24 -24.44
N GLN A 17 28.74 -1.88 -23.25
CA GLN A 17 29.14 -2.56 -22.02
C GLN A 17 27.95 -3.28 -21.43
N CYS A 18 28.15 -4.54 -21.02
CA CYS A 18 27.16 -5.29 -20.28
C CYS A 18 27.02 -4.74 -18.86
N TRP A 19 25.79 -4.58 -18.39
CA TRP A 19 25.55 -4.04 -17.07
C TRP A 19 25.87 -5.04 -15.95
N VAL A 20 25.78 -6.34 -16.20
CA VAL A 20 26.03 -7.41 -15.21
C VAL A 20 27.52 -7.71 -15.11
N CYS A 21 28.14 -8.29 -16.14
CA CYS A 21 29.56 -8.69 -16.09
C CYS A 21 30.56 -7.56 -16.33
N LYS A 22 30.11 -6.38 -16.80
CA LYS A 22 30.96 -5.22 -17.17
C LYS A 22 31.87 -5.43 -18.38
N GLU A 23 31.81 -6.58 -19.03
CA GLU A 23 32.54 -6.85 -20.27
C GLU A 23 31.91 -6.14 -21.48
N SER A 24 32.66 -6.07 -22.57
CA SER A 24 32.18 -5.50 -23.82
C SER A 24 31.13 -6.40 -24.49
N ILE A 25 30.20 -5.76 -25.19
CA ILE A 25 29.30 -6.38 -26.15
C ILE A 25 29.75 -5.86 -27.50
N GLU A 26 30.33 -6.74 -28.30
CA GLU A 26 31.00 -6.37 -29.53
C GLU A 26 29.99 -6.01 -30.63
N VAL A 27 30.49 -5.32 -31.65
CA VAL A 27 29.67 -4.97 -32.81
C VAL A 27 29.24 -6.25 -33.51
N ARG A 28 27.98 -6.32 -33.94
CA ARG A 28 27.30 -7.51 -34.49
C ARG A 28 26.97 -8.61 -33.47
N GLU A 29 27.27 -8.41 -32.19
CA GLU A 29 26.86 -9.36 -31.15
C GLU A 29 25.37 -9.19 -30.77
N LEU A 30 24.70 -10.33 -30.57
CA LEU A 30 23.33 -10.40 -30.05
C LEU A 30 23.30 -10.01 -28.57
N HIS A 31 22.43 -9.06 -28.22
CA HIS A 31 22.28 -8.61 -26.86
C HIS A 31 20.83 -8.27 -26.52
N THR A 32 20.54 -8.11 -25.23
CA THR A 32 19.24 -7.64 -24.76
C THR A 32 19.37 -6.25 -24.14
N VAL A 33 18.45 -5.36 -24.48
CA VAL A 33 18.23 -4.11 -23.76
C VAL A 33 16.96 -4.24 -22.94
N VAL A 34 17.12 -4.16 -21.62
CA VAL A 34 15.98 -4.10 -20.70
C VAL A 34 15.57 -2.65 -20.51
N VAL A 35 14.37 -2.33 -20.98
CA VAL A 35 13.73 -1.03 -20.75
C VAL A 35 12.94 -1.11 -19.46
N LEU A 36 13.53 -0.58 -18.39
CA LEU A 36 12.87 -0.49 -17.10
C LEU A 36 11.87 0.66 -17.11
N ARG A 37 10.57 0.33 -17.14
CA ARG A 37 9.52 1.31 -16.81
C ARG A 37 9.64 1.67 -15.33
N TYR A 38 10.00 2.91 -15.05
CA TYR A 38 9.94 3.49 -13.71
C TYR A 38 8.56 4.17 -13.57
N GLY A 39 7.89 3.94 -12.43
CA GLY A 39 6.44 4.18 -12.25
C GLY A 39 5.96 5.64 -12.23
N LYS A 40 4.85 5.90 -11.51
CA LYS A 40 4.16 7.22 -11.46
C LYS A 40 5.09 8.41 -11.16
N PHE A 41 6.07 8.22 -10.26
CA PHE A 41 7.06 9.25 -9.90
C PHE A 41 7.86 9.75 -11.10
N GLN A 42 8.13 8.89 -12.09
CA GLN A 42 8.94 9.27 -13.23
C GLN A 42 8.16 9.98 -14.33
N LYS A 43 6.84 9.75 -14.43
CA LYS A 43 5.95 10.62 -15.21
C LYS A 43 5.99 12.04 -14.64
N SER A 44 6.04 12.17 -13.31
CA SER A 44 6.20 13.45 -12.61
C SER A 44 7.58 14.07 -12.84
N ALA A 45 8.65 13.28 -12.70
CA ALA A 45 10.02 13.75 -12.92
C ALA A 45 10.30 14.13 -14.38
N PHE A 46 9.76 13.39 -15.36
CA PHE A 46 9.81 13.76 -16.78
C PHE A 46 9.05 15.05 -17.03
N LYS A 47 7.83 15.21 -16.48
CA LYS A 47 7.09 16.48 -16.58
C LYS A 47 7.91 17.66 -16.03
N LEU A 48 8.58 17.48 -14.90
CA LEU A 48 9.44 18.50 -14.30
C LEU A 48 10.66 18.80 -15.18
N ALA A 49 11.35 17.78 -15.68
CA ALA A 49 12.53 17.94 -16.53
C ALA A 49 12.19 18.53 -17.92
N ALA A 50 11.02 18.17 -18.47
CA ALA A 50 10.49 18.75 -19.70
C ALA A 50 10.10 20.22 -19.51
N ALA A 51 9.48 20.57 -18.37
CA ALA A 51 9.19 21.96 -18.02
C ALA A 51 10.47 22.80 -17.85
N GLN A 52 11.58 22.19 -17.43
CA GLN A 52 12.91 22.81 -17.36
C GLN A 52 13.68 22.78 -18.69
N GLY A 53 13.08 22.31 -19.79
CA GLY A 53 13.73 22.23 -21.12
C GLY A 53 14.82 21.16 -21.25
N ARG A 54 15.06 20.35 -20.21
CA ARG A 54 16.15 19.36 -20.15
C ARG A 54 15.78 18.00 -20.77
N ALA A 55 14.52 17.80 -21.14
CA ALA A 55 14.03 16.54 -21.70
C ALA A 55 13.11 16.77 -22.92
N ARG A 56 13.57 16.40 -24.12
CA ARG A 56 12.82 16.57 -25.39
C ARG A 56 12.03 15.33 -25.84
N THR A 57 12.29 14.14 -25.30
CA THR A 57 11.64 12.90 -25.77
C THR A 57 11.02 12.10 -24.62
N LYS A 58 9.91 11.39 -24.88
CA LYS A 58 9.26 10.45 -23.92
C LYS A 58 10.18 9.30 -23.46
N LYS A 59 11.34 9.13 -24.10
CA LYS A 59 12.39 8.19 -23.70
C LYS A 59 13.23 8.72 -22.53
N ALA A 60 13.22 10.03 -22.29
CA ALA A 60 13.89 10.65 -21.15
C ALA A 60 13.23 10.22 -19.84
N GLY A 61 14.01 9.57 -18.98
CA GLY A 61 13.55 8.95 -17.74
C GLY A 61 13.61 7.42 -17.78
N LEU A 62 13.44 6.76 -18.93
CA LEU A 62 13.57 5.31 -18.98
C LEU A 62 15.01 4.89 -18.65
N LYS A 63 15.17 3.94 -17.72
CA LYS A 63 16.47 3.33 -17.44
C LYS A 63 16.64 2.14 -18.40
N TYR A 64 17.71 2.19 -19.18
CA TYR A 64 18.09 1.11 -20.09
C TYR A 64 19.22 0.32 -19.45
N ARG A 65 19.10 -1.01 -19.45
CA ARG A 65 20.17 -1.92 -19.04
C ARG A 65 20.51 -2.80 -20.22
N ARG A 66 21.73 -2.68 -20.74
CA ARG A 66 22.24 -3.55 -21.79
C ARG A 66 22.88 -4.78 -21.15
N LEU A 67 22.55 -5.96 -21.64
CA LEU A 67 22.99 -7.24 -21.09
C LEU A 67 23.40 -8.18 -22.23
N HIS A 68 24.43 -8.99 -22.01
CA HIS A 68 24.62 -10.18 -22.84
C HIS A 68 23.37 -11.05 -22.75
N LEU A 69 23.02 -11.66 -23.89
CA LEU A 69 21.84 -12.52 -23.95
C LEU A 69 22.08 -13.82 -23.15
N LYS A 70 23.27 -14.40 -23.28
CA LYS A 70 23.72 -15.58 -22.55
C LYS A 70 24.11 -15.20 -21.11
N ASP A 71 23.60 -15.94 -20.13
CA ASP A 71 23.92 -15.90 -18.69
C ASP A 71 23.60 -14.60 -17.93
N CYS A 72 23.97 -13.44 -18.48
CA CYS A 72 23.76 -12.12 -17.87
C CYS A 72 22.27 -11.76 -17.75
N LEU A 73 21.46 -12.07 -18.77
CA LEU A 73 20.02 -11.81 -18.72
C LEU A 73 19.34 -12.62 -17.61
N ALA A 74 19.61 -13.91 -17.52
CA ALA A 74 19.04 -14.79 -16.50
C ALA A 74 19.43 -14.35 -15.10
N THR A 75 20.72 -14.09 -14.88
CA THR A 75 21.26 -13.57 -13.61
C THR A 75 20.56 -12.28 -13.19
N TRP A 76 20.40 -11.35 -14.15
CA TRP A 76 19.74 -10.08 -13.89
C TRP A 76 18.26 -10.24 -13.54
N LEU A 77 17.54 -11.13 -14.22
CA LEU A 77 16.12 -11.40 -13.96
C LEU A 77 15.90 -11.98 -12.56
N ILE A 78 16.77 -12.88 -12.11
CA ILE A 78 16.73 -13.46 -10.76
C ILE A 78 17.01 -12.37 -9.72
N ALA A 79 18.10 -11.62 -9.89
CA ALA A 79 18.49 -10.58 -8.94
C ALA A 79 17.42 -9.49 -8.79
N ILE A 80 16.86 -8.99 -9.89
CA ILE A 80 15.81 -7.96 -9.83
C ILE A 80 14.49 -8.50 -9.28
N HIS A 81 14.21 -9.80 -9.48
CA HIS A 81 13.07 -10.44 -8.86
C HIS A 81 13.21 -10.46 -7.34
N HIS A 82 14.32 -11.00 -6.83
CA HIS A 82 14.59 -11.04 -5.40
C HIS A 82 14.58 -9.65 -4.80
N TYR A 83 15.31 -8.69 -5.37
CA TYR A 83 15.33 -7.31 -4.87
C TYR A 83 13.93 -6.71 -4.77
N ARG A 84 13.07 -6.89 -5.77
CA ARG A 84 11.71 -6.34 -5.74
C ARG A 84 10.78 -7.11 -4.80
N THR A 85 10.98 -8.41 -4.63
CA THR A 85 10.22 -9.23 -3.70
C THR A 85 10.58 -8.90 -2.26
N GLU A 86 11.87 -8.77 -1.95
CA GLU A 86 12.37 -8.34 -0.64
C GLU A 86 11.99 -6.89 -0.34
N ALA A 87 12.23 -5.94 -1.27
CA ALA A 87 11.78 -4.56 -1.08
C ALA A 87 10.25 -4.44 -0.92
N ARG A 88 9.47 -5.37 -1.49
CA ARG A 88 8.03 -5.44 -1.21
C ARG A 88 7.75 -5.99 0.18
N ARG A 89 8.45 -7.04 0.62
CA ARG A 89 8.34 -7.62 1.98
C ARG A 89 8.69 -6.58 3.04
N GLU A 90 9.81 -5.88 2.89
CA GLU A 90 10.25 -4.80 3.78
C GLU A 90 9.28 -3.61 3.77
N ARG A 91 8.68 -3.29 2.62
CA ARG A 91 7.66 -2.23 2.49
C ARG A 91 6.23 -2.71 2.69
N LYS A 92 6.00 -3.93 3.21
CA LYS A 92 4.64 -4.37 3.56
C LYS A 92 4.18 -3.58 4.78
N GLY A 93 3.46 -2.50 4.52
CA GLY A 93 2.87 -1.64 5.54
C GLY A 93 2.70 -0.22 5.01
N ARG A 94 1.85 0.56 5.67
CA ARG A 94 1.89 2.02 5.51
C ARG A 94 3.25 2.48 6.07
N PRO A 95 3.96 3.46 5.46
CA PRO A 95 5.15 4.05 6.07
C PRO A 95 4.92 4.37 7.55
N ALA A 96 5.90 4.12 8.41
CA ALA A 96 5.80 4.42 9.83
C ALA A 96 5.35 5.89 10.01
N GLY A 97 4.25 6.11 10.74
CA GLY A 97 3.72 7.45 11.01
C GLY A 97 2.83 8.04 9.90
N SER A 98 2.70 7.35 8.76
CA SER A 98 1.75 7.77 7.72
C SER A 98 0.31 7.37 8.03
N GLY A 99 0.08 6.52 9.03
CA GLY A 99 -1.24 6.08 9.50
C GLY A 99 -2.02 7.20 10.19
N GLN A 100 -3.34 7.04 10.29
CA GLN A 100 -4.18 7.94 11.11
C GLN A 100 -4.01 7.71 12.62
N LEU A 101 -3.31 6.63 13.00
CA LEU A 101 -2.96 6.36 14.39
C LEU A 101 -1.58 6.94 14.68
N PRO A 102 -1.36 7.49 15.89
CA PRO A 102 -0.03 7.85 16.35
C PRO A 102 0.88 6.61 16.37
N GLN A 103 2.19 6.85 16.48
CA GLN A 103 3.13 5.76 16.71
C GLN A 103 2.85 5.16 18.08
N MET A 104 2.49 3.88 18.09
CA MET A 104 2.16 3.13 19.30
C MET A 104 3.16 1.99 19.47
N THR A 105 3.46 1.63 20.71
CA THR A 105 4.21 0.41 20.99
C THR A 105 3.41 -0.84 20.57
N ASP A 106 4.05 -1.99 20.42
CA ASP A 106 3.34 -3.21 20.04
C ASP A 106 2.35 -3.67 21.12
N GLU A 107 2.65 -3.41 22.40
CA GLU A 107 1.74 -3.66 23.52
C GLU A 107 0.48 -2.77 23.42
N ASP A 108 0.66 -1.47 23.18
CA ASP A 108 -0.46 -0.53 23.02
C ASP A 108 -1.33 -0.88 21.80
N LYS A 109 -0.70 -1.35 20.71
CA LYS A 109 -1.42 -1.85 19.53
C LYS A 109 -2.29 -3.05 19.90
N LEU A 110 -1.78 -3.98 20.69
CA LEU A 110 -2.54 -5.16 21.14
C LEU A 110 -3.70 -4.77 22.05
N VAL A 111 -3.48 -3.84 22.99
CA VAL A 111 -4.54 -3.31 23.85
C VAL A 111 -5.64 -2.65 23.01
N ARG A 112 -5.26 -1.74 22.10
CA ARG A 112 -6.18 -1.10 21.17
C ARG A 112 -6.95 -2.12 20.33
N TYR A 113 -6.27 -3.13 19.80
CA TYR A 113 -6.88 -4.18 19.01
C TYR A 113 -7.98 -4.93 19.77
N ARG A 114 -7.72 -5.28 21.05
CA ARG A 114 -8.72 -5.91 21.92
C ARG A 114 -9.92 -4.99 22.17
N LEU A 115 -9.69 -3.69 22.41
CA LEU A 115 -10.76 -2.70 22.58
C LEU A 115 -11.61 -2.55 21.32
N VAL A 116 -10.98 -2.42 20.15
CA VAL A 116 -11.67 -2.33 18.84
C VAL A 116 -12.53 -3.57 18.60
N ARG A 117 -12.00 -4.78 18.87
CA ARG A 117 -12.77 -6.03 18.75
C ARG A 117 -13.96 -6.08 19.72
N ARG A 118 -13.78 -5.67 20.98
CA ARG A 118 -14.86 -5.60 21.98
C ARG A 118 -15.93 -4.58 21.58
N ARG A 119 -15.55 -3.43 21.03
CA ARG A 119 -16.48 -2.43 20.49
C ARG A 119 -17.29 -3.02 19.33
N ALA A 120 -16.62 -3.67 18.37
CA ALA A 120 -17.28 -4.31 17.23
C ALA A 120 -18.27 -5.41 17.66
N ALA A 121 -17.90 -6.23 18.65
CA ALA A 121 -18.79 -7.24 19.22
C ALA A 121 -20.02 -6.61 19.88
N THR A 122 -19.83 -5.55 20.67
CA THR A 122 -20.93 -4.80 21.31
C THR A 122 -21.89 -4.21 20.29
N LEU A 123 -21.39 -3.66 19.18
CA LEU A 123 -22.24 -3.13 18.10
C LEU A 123 -23.09 -4.22 17.43
N ARG A 124 -22.53 -5.44 17.22
CA ARG A 124 -23.31 -6.57 16.69
C ARG A 124 -24.41 -7.00 17.65
N LEU A 125 -24.13 -7.04 18.95
CA LEU A 125 -25.13 -7.33 19.97
C LEU A 125 -26.23 -6.28 19.98
N LEU A 126 -25.87 -5.00 19.81
CA LEU A 126 -26.83 -3.90 19.76
C LEU A 126 -27.75 -4.01 18.53
N ILE A 127 -27.22 -4.41 17.37
CA ILE A 127 -28.04 -4.72 16.19
C ILE A 127 -29.02 -5.86 16.48
N ALA A 128 -28.57 -6.95 17.11
CA ALA A 128 -29.38 -8.14 17.34
C ALA A 128 -30.40 -8.02 18.49
N THR A 129 -30.33 -6.97 19.31
CA THR A 129 -31.15 -6.83 20.53
C THR A 129 -32.32 -5.87 20.29
N GLU A 130 -33.55 -6.27 20.62
CA GLU A 130 -34.73 -5.39 20.59
C GLU A 130 -35.19 -4.92 21.99
N ASP A 131 -34.66 -5.49 23.07
CA ASP A 131 -34.95 -5.06 24.45
C ASP A 131 -34.27 -3.73 24.80
N ASP A 132 -35.07 -2.76 25.22
CA ASP A 132 -34.65 -1.41 25.58
C ASP A 132 -33.68 -1.37 26.76
N HIS A 133 -33.94 -2.17 27.80
CA HIS A 133 -33.06 -2.21 28.95
C HIS A 133 -31.67 -2.71 28.53
N ARG A 134 -31.62 -3.77 27.72
CA ARG A 134 -30.39 -4.30 27.18
C ARG A 134 -29.70 -3.33 26.20
N ILE A 135 -30.45 -2.60 25.39
CA ILE A 135 -29.92 -1.54 24.50
C ILE A 135 -29.21 -0.46 25.32
N VAL A 136 -29.80 0.01 26.42
CA VAL A 136 -29.20 1.01 27.32
C VAL A 136 -27.88 0.50 27.94
N VAL A 137 -27.86 -0.76 28.40
CA VAL A 137 -26.64 -1.39 28.94
C VAL A 137 -25.52 -1.45 27.90
N LEU A 138 -25.84 -1.89 26.68
CA LEU A 138 -24.88 -1.99 25.58
C LEU A 138 -24.39 -0.59 25.14
N TYR A 139 -25.26 0.42 25.15
CA TYR A 139 -24.89 1.80 24.87
C TYR A 139 -23.91 2.37 25.91
N ARG A 140 -24.16 2.16 27.20
CA ARG A 140 -23.23 2.57 28.28
C ARG A 140 -21.88 1.85 28.14
N ARG A 141 -21.90 0.56 27.77
CA ARG A 141 -20.68 -0.20 27.47
C ARG A 141 -19.91 0.39 26.29
N LEU A 142 -20.58 0.82 25.22
CA LEU A 142 -19.94 1.49 24.08
C LEU A 142 -19.26 2.80 24.51
N LYS A 143 -19.91 3.60 25.35
CA LYS A 143 -19.30 4.82 25.91
C LYS A 143 -18.04 4.52 26.72
N SER A 144 -18.11 3.54 27.63
CA SER A 144 -16.96 3.12 28.44
C SER A 144 -15.79 2.58 27.58
N LEU A 145 -16.09 1.82 26.53
CA LEU A 145 -15.06 1.36 25.60
C LEU A 145 -14.46 2.51 24.79
N GLY A 146 -15.28 3.52 24.43
CA GLY A 146 -14.82 4.73 23.75
C GLY A 146 -13.89 5.57 24.63
N SER A 147 -14.20 5.75 25.92
CA SER A 147 -13.35 6.52 26.84
C SER A 147 -12.02 5.84 27.17
N GLN A 148 -11.91 4.51 26.97
CA GLN A 148 -10.65 3.77 27.10
C GLN A 148 -9.76 3.88 25.86
N MET A 149 -10.25 4.49 24.77
CA MET A 149 -9.50 4.63 23.52
C MET A 149 -9.07 6.09 23.33
N GLU A 150 -7.77 6.35 23.38
CA GLU A 150 -7.20 7.70 23.14
C GLU A 150 -7.58 8.25 21.74
N VAL A 151 -7.49 7.39 20.71
CA VAL A 151 -7.94 7.71 19.35
C VAL A 151 -9.18 6.89 19.01
N GLY A 152 -10.28 7.53 18.65
CA GLY A 152 -11.53 6.83 18.28
C GLY A 152 -11.38 5.88 17.08
N VAL A 153 -12.38 5.01 16.88
CA VAL A 153 -12.53 4.27 15.62
C VAL A 153 -13.26 5.18 14.64
N ILE A 154 -12.73 5.33 13.42
CA ILE A 154 -13.42 6.05 12.35
C ILE A 154 -14.55 5.15 11.83
N ASP A 155 -15.78 5.47 12.19
CA ASP A 155 -16.93 4.64 11.87
C ASP A 155 -17.20 4.53 10.36
N ASP A 156 -16.84 5.55 9.57
CA ASP A 156 -16.97 5.55 8.11
C ASP A 156 -16.03 4.55 7.41
N MET A 157 -14.95 4.15 8.09
CA MET A 157 -14.03 3.13 7.56
C MET A 157 -14.47 1.70 7.90
N ALA A 158 -15.44 1.55 8.80
CA ALA A 158 -16.05 0.26 9.07
C ALA A 158 -17.07 -0.01 7.95
N ARG A 159 -16.66 -0.77 6.93
CA ARG A 159 -17.47 -1.20 5.78
C ARG A 159 -18.73 -1.98 6.25
N ARG A 160 -19.74 -1.27 6.73
CA ARG A 160 -21.03 -1.81 7.15
C ARG A 160 -22.04 -1.56 6.05
N ASP A 161 -23.03 -2.44 5.96
CA ASP A 161 -24.19 -2.21 5.10
C ASP A 161 -24.96 -0.96 5.56
N GLN A 162 -25.54 -0.22 4.61
CA GLN A 162 -26.31 0.99 4.86
C GLN A 162 -27.50 0.74 5.80
N GLU A 163 -28.15 -0.42 5.67
CA GLU A 163 -29.25 -0.81 6.57
C GLU A 163 -28.79 -0.93 8.03
N ASN A 164 -27.66 -1.61 8.25
CA ASN A 164 -27.08 -1.76 9.58
C ASN A 164 -26.63 -0.43 10.18
N ILE A 165 -26.16 0.51 9.36
CA ILE A 165 -25.82 1.87 9.81
C ILE A 165 -27.07 2.60 10.32
N ARG A 166 -28.16 2.57 9.55
CA ARG A 166 -29.43 3.19 9.94
C ARG A 166 -29.98 2.60 11.23
N LEU A 167 -29.99 1.27 11.33
CA LEU A 167 -30.46 0.56 12.52
C LEU A 167 -29.63 0.88 13.77
N LEU A 168 -28.31 0.88 13.65
CA LEU A 168 -27.42 1.29 14.74
C LEU A 168 -27.70 2.72 15.19
N ASN A 169 -27.83 3.66 14.26
CA ASN A 169 -28.11 5.05 14.59
C ASN A 169 -29.46 5.22 15.30
N ALA A 170 -30.50 4.50 14.86
CA ALA A 170 -31.81 4.51 15.51
C ALA A 170 -31.73 3.97 16.95
N LYS A 171 -31.06 2.84 17.16
CA LYS A 171 -30.89 2.23 18.50
C LYS A 171 -30.03 3.09 19.42
N LEU A 172 -28.98 3.72 18.90
CA LEU A 172 -28.15 4.66 19.68
C LEU A 172 -28.93 5.93 20.06
N LYS A 173 -29.79 6.43 19.17
CA LYS A 173 -30.68 7.57 19.45
C LYS A 173 -31.68 7.21 20.55
N ARG A 174 -32.37 6.09 20.42
CA ARG A 174 -33.31 5.56 21.44
C ARG A 174 -32.63 5.38 22.80
N ALA A 175 -31.43 4.78 22.82
CA ALA A 175 -30.65 4.62 24.04
C ALA A 175 -30.26 5.96 24.68
N LYS A 176 -30.00 7.00 23.88
CA LYS A 176 -29.69 8.34 24.37
C LYS A 176 -30.91 9.01 25.00
N GLU A 177 -32.08 8.86 24.38
CA GLU A 177 -33.36 9.35 24.91
C GLU A 177 -33.70 8.69 26.24
N LEU A 178 -33.57 7.36 26.34
CA LEU A 178 -33.83 6.58 27.57
C LEU A 178 -32.85 6.85 28.72
N VAL A 179 -31.69 7.45 28.45
CA VAL A 179 -30.66 7.77 29.47
C VAL A 179 -30.68 9.24 29.86
N GLY A 180 -31.21 10.11 29.01
CA GLY A 180 -31.20 11.57 29.19
C GLY A 180 -32.57 12.22 29.41
N GLY A 181 -33.65 11.46 29.33
CA GLY A 181 -34.95 11.79 29.94
C GLY A 181 -34.99 11.27 31.38
#